data_AF-A0A523IBP0-F1
#
_entry.id   AF-A0A523IBP0-F1
#
_cell.length_a   1.000
_cell.length_b   1.000
_cell.length_c   1.000
_cell.angle_alpha   90.00
_cell.angle_beta   90.00
_cell.angle_gamma   90.00
#
_symmetry.space_group_name_H-M   'P 1'
#
loop_
_entity.id
_entity.type
_entity.pdbx_description
1 polymer ?
#
loop_
_entity_poly.entity_id
_entity_poly.type
_entity_poly.pdbx_seq_one_letter_code
_entity_poly.pdbx_strand_id
1 'polypeptide(L)'
;MNRLKLIFIIFVVAVMIPTSVDAQLIFNGNRGLNYVHSASTLPAGFLTAKLYSRGYATVSNGPSGSVNIYDATGRLSINYGLSKHFELTVTPLLYADGNFGGETNNPGDLFMSVKFGSLGSLGSSLTYGLAVNTKVPLGKVYNIPFEPYSAKRIGFGATGIVSYSKDPLYRAEELNLHFNLGYWNHNDVGVTLANNVDAAKPTSMSQEILYAMGVIIPKNKFEFSAELYGNFFLKAPPESAYSRENYLYISPAASYKLTRWMSLSLGADLRILNSKDKTLYAPAVAGIPRTLASAQPNYAGWRLNFGTHFSLLPTKMYRPNHRDVLLQKAENRRELFEKIIREQRATESAEAELERIKAERVRAEKELERLRRILEGDLKKDLQEMKKENKN
;
A
#
# COMPACT_ATOMS: atom_id res chain seq x y z
N MET A 1 -0.03 6.11 -28.13
CA MET A 1 -0.30 6.67 -26.79
C MET A 1 -0.27 8.19 -26.89
N ASN A 2 -1.32 8.91 -26.50
CA ASN A 2 -1.38 10.37 -26.71
C ASN A 2 -0.25 11.09 -25.96
N ARG A 3 0.41 12.05 -26.61
CA ARG A 3 1.49 12.86 -26.01
C ARG A 3 1.07 13.51 -24.69
N LEU A 4 -0.20 13.94 -24.59
CA LEU A 4 -0.80 14.49 -23.36
C LEU A 4 -0.77 13.50 -22.18
N LYS A 5 -1.00 12.20 -22.42
CA LYS A 5 -0.95 11.16 -21.36
C LYS A 5 0.49 10.88 -20.92
N LEU A 6 1.45 10.92 -21.86
CA LEU A 6 2.88 10.79 -21.54
C LEU A 6 3.36 11.99 -20.72
N ILE A 7 2.98 13.21 -21.10
CA ILE A 7 3.29 14.45 -20.36
C ILE A 7 2.64 14.41 -18.98
N PHE A 8 1.39 13.96 -18.84
CA PHE A 8 0.75 13.82 -17.53
C PHE A 8 1.44 12.78 -16.64
N ILE A 9 1.87 11.64 -17.19
CA ILE A 9 2.65 10.64 -16.44
C ILE A 9 4.01 11.21 -16.02
N ILE A 10 4.73 11.90 -16.92
CA ILE A 10 6.01 12.56 -16.60
C ILE A 10 5.81 13.66 -15.55
N PHE A 11 4.73 14.44 -15.64
CA PHE A 11 4.40 15.48 -14.66
C PHE A 11 4.04 14.90 -13.30
N VAL A 12 3.23 13.83 -13.24
CA VAL A 12 2.93 13.12 -11.98
C VAL A 12 4.21 12.51 -11.39
N VAL A 13 5.07 11.89 -12.21
CA VAL A 13 6.36 11.38 -11.75
C VAL A 13 7.27 12.51 -11.26
N ALA A 14 7.35 13.64 -11.96
CA ALA A 14 8.19 14.77 -11.58
C ALA A 14 7.70 15.51 -10.33
N VAL A 15 6.38 15.68 -10.17
CA VAL A 15 5.75 16.23 -8.96
C VAL A 15 5.85 15.24 -7.78
N MET A 16 5.94 13.93 -8.07
CA MET A 16 6.30 12.89 -7.10
C MET A 16 7.82 12.60 -7.02
N ILE A 17 8.67 13.53 -7.44
CA ILE A 17 10.06 13.63 -6.97
C ILE A 17 10.14 14.88 -6.06
N PRO A 18 9.77 14.79 -4.78
CA PRO A 18 9.92 15.92 -3.88
C PRO A 18 11.38 15.97 -3.44
N THR A 19 11.96 17.17 -3.42
CA THR A 19 13.41 17.40 -3.23
C THR A 19 13.95 17.15 -1.82
N SER A 20 13.12 16.62 -0.91
CA SER A 20 13.48 16.22 0.45
C SER A 20 12.33 15.42 1.07
N VAL A 21 11.93 14.34 0.40
CA VAL A 21 10.91 13.41 0.88
C VAL A 21 11.43 11.99 0.93
N ASP A 22 10.83 11.30 1.87
CA ASP A 22 11.37 10.48 2.94
C ASP A 22 10.00 9.89 3.50
N ALA A 23 9.73 8.58 3.70
CA ALA A 23 8.57 7.88 4.39
C ALA A 23 8.67 6.33 4.78
N GLN A 24 8.76 5.89 6.07
CA GLN A 24 9.15 4.51 6.55
C GLN A 24 8.21 3.36 6.17
N LEU A 25 8.65 2.09 6.18
CA LEU A 25 7.80 0.97 5.76
C LEU A 25 7.79 -0.26 6.67
N ILE A 26 6.58 -0.62 7.06
CA ILE A 26 6.16 -1.97 7.43
C ILE A 26 5.23 -2.45 6.33
N PHE A 27 5.82 -3.02 5.29
CA PHE A 27 5.06 -3.56 4.16
C PHE A 27 5.47 -5.00 3.86
N ASN A 28 4.46 -5.86 3.79
CA ASN A 28 4.58 -7.25 3.34
C ASN A 28 3.83 -7.36 2.01
N GLY A 29 4.52 -7.03 0.92
CA GLY A 29 3.98 -7.15 -0.43
C GLY A 29 3.54 -8.59 -0.70
N ASN A 30 2.23 -8.79 -0.85
CA ASN A 30 1.62 -10.13 -0.91
C ASN A 30 1.60 -10.72 -2.33
N ARG A 31 1.66 -9.90 -3.38
CA ARG A 31 1.71 -10.33 -4.79
C ARG A 31 2.85 -9.66 -5.55
N GLY A 32 3.86 -10.45 -5.94
CA GLY A 32 4.99 -10.05 -6.81
C GLY A 32 6.02 -9.08 -6.22
N LEU A 33 5.56 -8.13 -5.41
CA LEU A 33 6.36 -7.07 -4.79
C LEU A 33 6.72 -7.41 -3.34
N ASN A 34 7.79 -6.82 -2.80
CA ASN A 34 8.25 -7.03 -1.43
C ASN A 34 7.74 -5.96 -0.48
N TYR A 35 7.76 -4.71 -0.92
CA TYR A 35 7.46 -3.53 -0.13
C TYR A 35 6.21 -2.80 -0.60
N VAL A 36 5.67 -3.06 -1.78
CA VAL A 36 4.45 -2.38 -2.25
C VAL A 36 3.25 -3.32 -2.16
N HIS A 37 2.11 -2.80 -1.69
CA HIS A 37 0.88 -3.57 -1.60
C HIS A 37 0.03 -3.38 -2.86
N SER A 38 -0.57 -4.46 -3.37
CA SER A 38 -1.65 -4.35 -4.33
C SER A 38 -2.95 -3.98 -3.61
N ALA A 39 -3.72 -3.06 -4.20
CA ALA A 39 -5.09 -2.75 -3.76
C ALA A 39 -6.01 -3.98 -3.88
N SER A 40 -5.67 -4.96 -4.73
CA SER A 40 -6.40 -6.21 -4.85
C SER A 40 -6.21 -7.08 -3.61
N THR A 41 -7.30 -7.62 -3.09
CA THR A 41 -7.31 -8.65 -2.03
C THR A 41 -7.15 -10.06 -2.61
N LEU A 42 -6.77 -11.02 -1.76
CA LEU A 42 -6.97 -12.44 -2.01
C LEU A 42 -8.48 -12.76 -2.14
N PRO A 43 -8.87 -13.69 -3.02
CA PRO A 43 -10.25 -14.18 -3.07
C PRO A 43 -10.64 -14.89 -1.76
N ALA A 44 -11.95 -14.96 -1.48
CA ALA A 44 -12.46 -15.62 -0.28
C ALA A 44 -11.97 -17.08 -0.17
N GLY A 45 -11.47 -17.47 1.00
CA GLY A 45 -10.95 -18.80 1.28
C GLY A 45 -9.55 -19.09 0.71
N PHE A 46 -8.90 -18.15 0.01
CA PHE A 46 -7.52 -18.32 -0.44
C PHE A 46 -6.56 -18.05 0.72
N LEU A 47 -5.53 -18.88 0.84
CA LEU A 47 -4.47 -18.78 1.85
C LEU A 47 -3.13 -18.79 1.12
N THR A 48 -2.32 -17.77 1.32
CA THR A 48 -0.95 -17.71 0.82
C THR A 48 0.05 -17.57 1.96
N ALA A 49 1.26 -18.08 1.75
CA ALA A 49 2.40 -17.87 2.62
C ALA A 49 3.58 -17.31 1.81
N LYS A 50 4.33 -16.36 2.37
CA LYS A 50 5.55 -15.82 1.78
C LYS A 50 6.65 -15.91 2.82
N LEU A 51 7.61 -16.81 2.61
CA LEU A 51 8.89 -16.74 3.30
C LEU A 51 9.71 -15.65 2.62
N TYR A 52 10.31 -14.75 3.40
CA TYR A 52 11.14 -13.66 2.90
C TYR A 52 12.36 -13.52 3.79
N SER A 53 13.53 -13.41 3.19
CA SER A 53 14.79 -13.13 3.88
C SER A 53 15.54 -12.01 3.17
N ARG A 54 16.23 -11.19 3.96
CA ARG A 54 17.17 -10.20 3.46
C ARG A 54 18.51 -10.31 4.16
N GLY A 55 19.57 -9.96 3.44
CA GLY A 55 20.94 -9.99 3.93
C GLY A 55 21.75 -8.79 3.46
N TYR A 56 22.59 -8.27 4.33
CA TYR A 56 23.60 -7.24 4.07
C TYR A 56 24.94 -7.72 4.62
N ALA A 57 26.02 -7.33 3.94
CA ALA A 57 27.39 -7.55 4.38
C ALA A 57 28.24 -6.33 4.02
N THR A 58 29.17 -5.95 4.88
CA THR A 58 30.20 -4.95 4.57
C THR A 58 31.47 -5.19 5.37
N VAL A 59 32.58 -4.65 4.89
CA VAL A 59 33.83 -4.58 5.65
C VAL A 59 33.97 -3.14 6.15
N SER A 60 34.19 -2.97 7.45
CA SER A 60 34.46 -1.67 8.04
C SER A 60 35.80 -1.66 8.74
N ASN A 61 36.61 -0.64 8.46
CA ASN A 61 37.86 -0.42 9.18
C ASN A 61 37.56 0.22 10.54
N GLY A 62 37.99 -0.44 11.62
CA GLY A 62 38.02 0.09 12.97
C GLY A 62 39.45 0.36 13.45
N PRO A 63 39.62 0.94 14.65
CA PRO A 63 40.94 1.23 15.21
C PRO A 63 41.84 -0.01 15.36
N SER A 64 41.22 -1.18 15.55
CA SER A 64 41.90 -2.47 15.77
C SER A 64 42.01 -3.34 14.50
N GLY A 65 41.68 -2.81 13.32
CA GLY A 65 41.69 -3.53 12.04
C GLY A 65 40.33 -3.58 11.34
N SER A 66 40.26 -4.33 10.23
CA SER A 66 39.04 -4.52 9.45
C SER A 66 38.11 -5.54 10.11
N VAL A 67 36.84 -5.19 10.27
CA VAL A 67 35.78 -6.04 10.84
C VAL A 67 34.71 -6.24 9.78
N ASN A 68 34.28 -7.50 9.59
CA ASN A 68 33.13 -7.82 8.76
C ASN A 68 31.84 -7.61 9.56
N ILE A 69 30.91 -6.85 9.00
CA ILE A 69 29.60 -6.56 9.58
C ILE A 69 28.55 -7.22 8.69
N TYR A 70 27.61 -7.93 9.31
CA TYR A 70 26.51 -8.63 8.64
C TYR A 70 25.18 -8.24 9.28
N ASP A 71 24.12 -8.23 8.49
CA ASP A 71 22.75 -8.10 8.96
C ASP A 71 21.85 -9.01 8.14
N ALA A 72 21.19 -9.96 8.79
CA ALA A 72 20.26 -10.88 8.19
C ALA A 72 18.92 -10.87 8.93
N THR A 73 17.83 -10.80 8.17
CA THR A 73 16.47 -10.75 8.70
C THR A 73 15.55 -11.67 7.91
N GLY A 74 14.78 -12.51 8.63
CA GLY A 74 13.86 -13.51 8.07
C GLY A 74 12.44 -13.35 8.60
N ARG A 75 11.44 -13.40 7.69
CA ARG A 75 10.01 -13.18 7.97
C ARG A 75 9.17 -14.25 7.27
N LEU A 76 8.07 -14.65 7.90
CA LEU A 76 7.03 -15.47 7.27
C LEU A 76 5.73 -14.67 7.28
N SER A 77 5.20 -14.30 6.11
CA SER A 77 3.91 -13.65 5.99
C SER A 77 2.84 -14.65 5.58
N ILE A 78 1.79 -14.79 6.39
CA ILE A 78 0.61 -15.63 6.12
C ILE A 78 -0.56 -14.70 5.83
N ASN A 79 -1.25 -14.94 4.72
CA ASN A 79 -2.30 -14.03 4.22
C ASN A 79 -3.55 -14.83 3.86
N TYR A 80 -4.70 -14.41 4.37
CA TYR A 80 -5.98 -15.10 4.19
C TYR A 80 -7.06 -14.16 3.64
N GLY A 81 -7.69 -14.54 2.53
CA GLY A 81 -8.85 -13.84 1.98
C GLY A 81 -10.10 -14.17 2.77
N LEU A 82 -10.57 -13.24 3.60
CA LEU A 82 -11.83 -13.37 4.36
C LEU A 82 -13.05 -13.17 3.44
N SER A 83 -12.96 -12.26 2.47
CA SER A 83 -14.01 -12.01 1.49
C SER A 83 -13.45 -11.33 0.24
N LYS A 84 -14.32 -11.01 -0.74
CA LYS A 84 -13.96 -10.22 -1.93
C LYS A 84 -13.32 -8.84 -1.65
N HIS A 85 -13.47 -8.30 -0.43
CA HIS A 85 -12.93 -6.99 -0.04
C HIS A 85 -12.05 -7.02 1.22
N PHE A 86 -11.93 -8.15 1.92
CA PHE A 86 -11.18 -8.22 3.18
C PHE A 86 -10.12 -9.31 3.13
N GLU A 87 -8.88 -8.93 3.48
CA GLU A 87 -7.72 -9.81 3.61
C GLU A 87 -7.06 -9.57 4.97
N LEU A 88 -6.75 -10.66 5.68
CA LEU A 88 -6.01 -10.64 6.94
C LEU A 88 -4.58 -11.12 6.67
N THR A 89 -3.60 -10.39 7.19
CA THR A 89 -2.18 -10.76 7.14
C THR A 89 -1.61 -10.87 8.55
N VAL A 90 -0.84 -11.94 8.79
CA VAL A 90 -0.03 -12.11 10.00
C VAL A 90 1.40 -12.40 9.55
N THR A 91 2.36 -11.67 10.09
CA THR A 91 3.79 -11.80 9.74
C THR A 91 4.66 -11.77 10.99
N PRO A 92 5.01 -12.92 11.58
CA PRO A 92 6.11 -13.00 12.53
C PRO A 92 7.47 -12.71 11.88
N LEU A 93 8.31 -11.94 12.59
CA LEU A 93 9.75 -11.88 12.38
C LEU A 93 10.37 -13.16 12.96
N LEU A 94 10.80 -14.07 12.08
CA LEU A 94 11.38 -15.36 12.47
C LEU A 94 12.83 -15.21 12.97
N TYR A 95 13.55 -14.22 12.45
CA TYR A 95 14.93 -13.96 12.76
C TYR A 95 15.27 -12.51 12.42
N ALA A 96 16.11 -11.88 13.25
CA ALA A 96 16.89 -10.70 12.89
C ALA A 96 18.21 -10.71 13.69
N ASP A 97 19.30 -10.29 13.08
CA ASP A 97 20.54 -10.01 13.80
C ASP A 97 20.35 -8.80 14.71
N GLY A 98 20.67 -8.91 15.99
CA GLY A 98 20.54 -7.79 16.92
C GLY A 98 21.62 -6.74 16.74
N ASN A 99 22.78 -7.12 16.21
CA ASN A 99 23.95 -6.23 16.06
C ASN A 99 24.41 -5.56 17.38
N PHE A 100 24.17 -6.23 18.53
CA PHE A 100 24.62 -5.83 19.88
C PHE A 100 25.71 -6.78 20.46
N GLY A 101 26.53 -7.39 19.61
CA GLY A 101 27.61 -8.30 20.06
C GLY A 101 27.21 -9.77 20.18
N GLY A 102 26.41 -10.27 19.23
CA GLY A 102 26.00 -11.69 19.16
C GLY A 102 24.57 -11.98 19.60
N GLU A 103 23.83 -10.98 20.10
CA GLU A 103 22.39 -11.11 20.34
C GLU A 103 21.62 -11.29 19.02
N THR A 104 20.66 -12.21 19.01
CA THR A 104 19.72 -12.43 17.90
C THR A 104 18.28 -12.24 18.40
N ASN A 105 17.41 -11.72 17.53
CA ASN A 105 16.02 -11.43 17.87
C ASN A 105 15.10 -12.51 17.27
N ASN A 106 14.93 -13.62 18.01
CA ASN A 106 14.10 -14.75 17.63
C ASN A 106 13.26 -15.29 18.82
N PRO A 107 11.91 -15.36 18.69
CA PRO A 107 11.13 -14.66 17.68
C PRO A 107 11.28 -13.14 17.87
N GLY A 108 11.22 -12.41 16.76
CA GLY A 108 11.14 -10.96 16.80
C GLY A 108 9.69 -10.46 16.86
N ASP A 109 9.47 -9.21 16.45
CA ASP A 109 8.14 -8.61 16.46
C ASP A 109 7.12 -9.30 15.55
N LEU A 110 5.86 -9.25 15.96
CA LEU A 110 4.72 -9.77 15.20
C LEU A 110 3.99 -8.61 14.52
N PHE A 111 3.88 -8.66 13.20
CA PHE A 111 3.10 -7.70 12.42
C PHE A 111 1.74 -8.30 12.05
N MET A 112 0.69 -7.51 12.13
CA MET A 112 -0.67 -7.87 11.71
C MET A 112 -1.23 -6.77 10.82
N SER A 113 -2.03 -7.14 9.82
CA SER A 113 -2.70 -6.20 8.93
C SER A 113 -4.09 -6.68 8.55
N VAL A 114 -5.04 -5.75 8.49
CA VAL A 114 -6.34 -5.95 7.86
C VAL A 114 -6.43 -5.02 6.67
N LYS A 115 -6.49 -5.59 5.46
CA LYS A 115 -6.61 -4.85 4.21
C LYS A 115 -8.05 -4.91 3.70
N PHE A 116 -8.68 -3.75 3.61
CA PHE A 116 -9.93 -3.51 2.90
C PHE A 116 -9.59 -3.05 1.47
N GLY A 117 -9.97 -3.82 0.45
CA GLY A 117 -9.49 -3.58 -0.91
C GLY A 117 -10.39 -4.11 -2.01
N SER A 118 -9.83 -4.21 -3.22
CA SER A 118 -10.55 -4.52 -4.46
C SER A 118 -11.70 -3.53 -4.74
N LEU A 119 -11.53 -2.27 -4.33
CA LEU A 119 -12.53 -1.21 -4.54
C LEU A 119 -12.36 -0.59 -5.93
N GLY A 120 -13.47 -0.42 -6.66
CA GLY A 120 -13.50 0.10 -8.02
C GLY A 120 -14.65 -0.53 -8.81
N SER A 121 -15.01 0.05 -9.95
CA SER A 121 -15.95 -0.59 -10.88
C SER A 121 -15.32 -1.84 -11.51
N LEU A 122 -16.15 -2.84 -11.84
CA LEU A 122 -15.66 -4.00 -12.60
C LEU A 122 -15.18 -3.52 -13.98
N GLY A 123 -14.07 -4.08 -14.45
CA GLY A 123 -13.41 -3.60 -15.67
C GLY A 123 -12.66 -2.27 -15.53
N SER A 124 -12.60 -1.64 -14.35
CA SER A 124 -11.71 -0.50 -14.12
C SER A 124 -10.25 -0.94 -14.03
N SER A 125 -9.38 -0.29 -14.80
CA SER A 125 -7.92 -0.37 -14.62
C SER A 125 -7.45 0.15 -13.27
N LEU A 126 -8.20 1.06 -12.64
CA LEU A 126 -7.87 1.59 -11.31
C LEU A 126 -8.63 0.84 -10.22
N THR A 127 -7.90 0.46 -9.17
CA THR A 127 -8.43 -0.10 -7.94
C THR A 127 -7.82 0.55 -6.71
N TYR A 128 -8.60 0.59 -5.64
CA TYR A 128 -8.28 1.28 -4.40
C TYR A 128 -8.39 0.33 -3.20
N GLY A 129 -7.67 0.66 -2.13
CA GLY A 129 -7.74 -0.05 -0.86
C GLY A 129 -7.16 0.76 0.29
N LEU A 130 -7.40 0.26 1.49
CA LEU A 130 -6.91 0.76 2.77
C LEU A 130 -6.41 -0.45 3.57
N ALA A 131 -5.21 -0.37 4.14
CA ALA A 131 -4.73 -1.33 5.13
C ALA A 131 -4.59 -0.67 6.49
N VAL A 132 -5.05 -1.33 7.55
CA VAL A 132 -4.76 -0.97 8.95
C VAL A 132 -3.76 -2.00 9.47
N ASN A 133 -2.67 -1.51 10.04
CA ASN A 133 -1.50 -2.30 10.39
C ASN A 133 -1.16 -2.11 11.88
N THR A 134 -0.66 -3.16 12.52
CA THR A 134 -0.24 -3.17 13.93
C THR A 134 1.03 -3.99 14.10
N LYS A 135 1.95 -3.52 14.95
CA LYS A 135 3.16 -4.24 15.38
C LYS A 135 3.04 -4.56 16.87
N VAL A 136 3.17 -5.83 17.23
CA VAL A 136 3.25 -6.28 18.62
C VAL A 136 4.72 -6.56 18.97
N PRO A 137 5.28 -5.91 20.01
CA PRO A 137 6.69 -5.99 20.35
C PRO A 137 7.00 -7.29 21.10
N LEU A 138 7.06 -8.41 20.37
CA LEU A 138 7.41 -9.72 20.94
C LEU A 138 8.94 -9.94 20.99
N GLY A 139 9.72 -9.13 20.26
CA GLY A 139 11.17 -9.20 20.27
C GLY A 139 11.78 -8.90 21.64
N LYS A 140 12.87 -9.59 21.95
CA LYS A 140 13.70 -9.30 23.15
C LYS A 140 14.48 -7.99 22.96
N VAL A 141 14.93 -7.77 21.73
CA VAL A 141 15.72 -6.63 21.27
C VAL A 141 14.86 -5.76 20.34
N TYR A 142 15.10 -4.46 20.37
CA TYR A 142 14.39 -3.42 19.61
C TYR A 142 15.37 -2.29 19.32
N ASN A 143 15.02 -1.34 18.44
CA ASN A 143 15.91 -0.26 18.02
C ASN A 143 17.25 -0.82 17.49
N ILE A 144 17.15 -1.79 16.58
CA ILE A 144 18.28 -2.53 15.99
C ILE A 144 18.84 -1.74 14.80
N PRO A 145 20.17 -1.51 14.70
CA PRO A 145 20.75 -0.88 13.52
C PRO A 145 20.63 -1.78 12.27
N PHE A 146 20.63 -1.17 11.09
CA PHE A 146 20.28 -1.74 9.76
C PHE A 146 18.79 -2.05 9.56
N GLU A 147 18.04 -2.31 10.64
CA GLU A 147 16.59 -2.46 10.64
C GLU A 147 15.85 -1.10 10.81
N PRO A 148 14.60 -0.98 10.34
CA PRO A 148 13.74 0.19 10.57
C PRO A 148 13.54 0.49 12.06
N TYR A 149 13.35 1.77 12.41
CA TYR A 149 13.16 2.16 13.80
C TYR A 149 12.00 1.40 14.45
N SER A 150 12.24 0.90 15.66
CA SER A 150 11.30 0.05 16.38
C SER A 150 11.46 0.21 17.89
N ALA A 151 10.37 0.53 18.59
CA ALA A 151 10.32 0.57 20.04
C ALA A 151 9.65 -0.68 20.63
N LYS A 152 9.87 -0.95 21.93
CA LYS A 152 9.23 -2.00 22.73
C LYS A 152 7.77 -1.67 23.10
N ARG A 153 6.98 -1.19 22.14
CA ARG A 153 5.56 -0.82 22.28
C ARG A 153 4.75 -1.27 21.07
N ILE A 154 3.43 -1.33 21.28
CA ILE A 154 2.49 -1.60 20.20
C ILE A 154 2.43 -0.37 19.29
N GLY A 155 3.00 -0.50 18.10
CA GLY A 155 2.89 0.50 17.04
C GLY A 155 1.70 0.20 16.14
N PHE A 156 1.13 1.24 15.54
CA PHE A 156 -0.02 1.11 14.63
C PHE A 156 0.08 2.10 13.47
N GLY A 157 -0.59 1.78 12.37
CA GLY A 157 -0.60 2.63 11.20
C GLY A 157 -1.73 2.31 10.22
N ALA A 158 -1.90 3.20 9.25
CA ALA A 158 -2.84 3.04 8.15
C ALA A 158 -2.12 3.27 6.81
N THR A 159 -2.64 2.69 5.72
CA THR A 159 -2.05 2.84 4.38
C THR A 159 -3.14 2.89 3.32
N GLY A 160 -3.27 4.01 2.64
CA GLY A 160 -4.02 4.12 1.39
C GLY A 160 -3.23 3.47 0.24
N ILE A 161 -3.92 2.69 -0.57
CA ILE A 161 -3.35 1.89 -1.66
C ILE A 161 -4.10 2.21 -2.94
N VAL A 162 -3.36 2.56 -4.00
CA VAL A 162 -3.87 2.73 -5.36
C VAL A 162 -3.16 1.73 -6.25
N SER A 163 -3.88 1.16 -7.21
CA SER A 163 -3.29 0.21 -8.16
C SER A 163 -3.90 0.38 -9.55
N TYR A 164 -3.02 0.52 -10.53
CA TYR A 164 -3.35 0.55 -11.95
C TYR A 164 -2.95 -0.76 -12.62
N SER A 165 -3.88 -1.43 -13.30
CA SER A 165 -3.63 -2.60 -14.13
C SER A 165 -3.95 -2.26 -15.59
N LYS A 166 -2.99 -2.51 -16.50
CA LYS A 166 -3.17 -2.29 -17.95
C LYS A 166 -4.35 -3.11 -18.49
N ASP A 167 -4.44 -4.37 -18.10
CA ASP A 167 -5.64 -5.20 -18.30
C ASP A 167 -6.30 -5.49 -16.93
N PRO A 168 -7.51 -5.00 -16.67
CA PRO A 168 -8.21 -5.19 -15.40
C PRO A 168 -8.80 -6.59 -15.22
N LEU A 169 -8.96 -7.38 -16.29
CA LEU A 169 -9.42 -8.77 -16.28
C LEU A 169 -8.25 -9.74 -16.06
N TYR A 170 -7.09 -9.44 -16.64
CA TYR A 170 -5.88 -10.26 -16.58
C TYR A 170 -4.73 -9.57 -15.84
N ARG A 171 -5.02 -9.00 -14.66
CA ARG A 171 -4.04 -8.26 -13.84
C ARG A 171 -2.73 -9.01 -13.62
N ALA A 172 -2.74 -10.33 -13.47
CA ALA A 172 -1.53 -11.14 -13.24
C ALA A 172 -0.72 -11.48 -14.51
N GLU A 173 -1.21 -11.13 -15.70
CA GLU A 173 -0.56 -11.42 -17.00
C GLU A 173 -0.04 -10.15 -17.70
N GLU A 174 -0.42 -8.97 -17.19
CA GLU A 174 -0.18 -7.67 -17.81
C GLU A 174 0.51 -6.67 -16.85
N LEU A 175 0.94 -5.52 -17.38
CA LEU A 175 1.63 -4.50 -16.59
C LEU A 175 0.75 -3.97 -15.44
N ASN A 176 1.32 -3.89 -14.23
CA ASN A 176 0.71 -3.24 -13.09
C ASN A 176 1.61 -2.15 -12.51
N LEU A 177 0.98 -1.11 -11.98
CA LEU A 177 1.58 -0.08 -11.15
C LEU A 177 0.83 -0.05 -9.81
N HIS A 178 1.56 0.10 -8.72
CA HIS A 178 1.03 0.16 -7.36
C HIS A 178 1.63 1.36 -6.64
N PHE A 179 0.81 2.07 -5.87
CA PHE A 179 1.23 3.22 -5.07
C PHE A 179 0.61 3.11 -3.68
N ASN A 180 1.47 3.24 -2.67
CA ASN A 180 1.13 3.19 -1.25
C ASN A 180 1.49 4.53 -0.62
N LEU A 181 0.58 5.09 0.18
CA LEU A 181 0.86 6.17 1.11
C LEU A 181 0.24 5.82 2.46
N GLY A 182 1.03 5.85 3.52
CA GLY A 182 0.62 5.49 4.86
C GLY A 182 1.12 6.44 5.94
N TYR A 183 0.68 6.16 7.15
CA TYR A 183 1.07 6.82 8.38
C TYR A 183 1.30 5.75 9.43
N TRP A 184 2.31 5.95 10.28
CA TRP A 184 2.61 5.05 11.38
C TRP A 184 2.98 5.83 12.64
N ASN A 185 2.56 5.28 13.78
CA ASN A 185 2.81 5.78 15.12
C ASN A 185 3.47 4.67 15.95
N HIS A 186 4.62 4.97 16.54
CA HIS A 186 5.41 3.99 17.30
C HIS A 186 4.97 3.84 18.76
N ASN A 187 4.13 4.76 19.28
CA ASN A 187 3.60 4.75 20.65
C ASN A 187 4.69 4.54 21.72
N ASP A 188 5.84 5.17 21.53
CA ASP A 188 7.12 4.88 22.20
C ASP A 188 7.41 5.74 23.43
N VAL A 189 6.41 6.50 23.91
CA VAL A 189 6.56 7.40 25.06
C VAL A 189 6.99 6.65 26.33
N GLY A 190 8.03 7.18 26.99
CA GLY A 190 8.56 6.64 28.24
C GLY A 190 9.32 5.32 28.12
N VAL A 191 9.53 4.80 26.91
CA VAL A 191 10.26 3.55 26.66
C VAL A 191 11.76 3.80 26.67
N THR A 192 12.53 2.96 27.38
CA THR A 192 13.99 2.94 27.22
C THR A 192 14.32 2.39 25.84
N LEU A 193 15.05 3.13 24.99
CA LEU A 193 15.27 2.75 23.59
C LEU A 193 16.48 1.83 23.35
N ALA A 194 17.27 1.54 24.36
CA ALA A 194 18.33 0.54 24.31
C ALA A 194 18.26 -0.35 25.56
N ASN A 195 18.90 -1.52 25.52
CA ASN A 195 18.95 -2.44 26.66
C ASN A 195 19.80 -1.93 27.84
N ASN A 196 20.46 -0.77 27.73
CA ASN A 196 21.23 -0.13 28.79
C ASN A 196 20.48 1.04 29.45
N VAL A 197 20.75 1.23 30.75
CA VAL A 197 19.86 1.89 31.72
C VAL A 197 19.65 3.40 31.48
N ASP A 198 20.62 4.08 30.84
CA ASP A 198 20.64 5.55 30.70
C ASP A 198 20.22 6.08 29.31
N ALA A 199 19.68 5.24 28.43
CA ALA A 199 19.22 5.69 27.11
C ALA A 199 18.03 6.65 27.23
N ALA A 200 18.04 7.75 26.46
CA ALA A 200 16.97 8.75 26.53
C ALA A 200 15.62 8.14 26.13
N LYS A 201 14.58 8.50 26.91
CA LYS A 201 13.21 8.02 26.72
C LYS A 201 12.43 9.02 25.86
N PRO A 202 11.63 8.59 24.87
CA PRO A 202 10.78 9.50 24.12
C PRO A 202 9.82 10.23 25.04
N THR A 203 9.88 11.56 25.03
CA THR A 203 8.93 12.43 25.74
C THR A 203 7.60 12.58 25.00
N SER A 204 7.54 12.10 23.76
CA SER A 204 6.38 12.21 22.87
C SER A 204 6.51 11.22 21.71
N MET A 205 5.38 10.79 21.14
CA MET A 205 5.32 9.68 20.19
C MET A 205 6.07 10.01 18.89
N SER A 206 6.96 9.11 18.46
CA SER A 206 7.57 9.12 17.14
C SER A 206 6.53 8.76 16.08
N GLN A 207 6.53 9.52 14.98
CA GLN A 207 5.53 9.42 13.92
C GLN A 207 6.18 9.58 12.56
N GLU A 208 5.70 8.80 11.60
CA GLU A 208 6.27 8.69 10.27
C GLU A 208 5.17 8.57 9.21
N ILE A 209 5.39 9.21 8.06
CA ILE A 209 4.66 8.86 6.83
C ILE A 209 5.33 7.62 6.25
N LEU A 210 4.59 6.81 5.49
CA LEU A 210 5.06 5.63 4.76
C LEU A 210 4.80 5.84 3.25
N TYR A 211 5.76 5.65 2.35
CA TYR A 211 5.45 5.61 0.91
C TYR A 211 6.18 4.49 0.17
N ALA A 212 5.51 3.93 -0.83
CA ALA A 212 6.13 3.04 -1.79
C ALA A 212 5.42 3.10 -3.13
N MET A 213 6.17 2.96 -4.23
CA MET A 213 5.66 2.80 -5.58
C MET A 213 6.30 1.56 -6.20
N GLY A 214 5.54 0.78 -6.98
CA GLY A 214 6.08 -0.41 -7.61
C GLY A 214 5.48 -0.69 -8.98
N VAL A 215 6.30 -1.24 -9.87
CA VAL A 215 5.89 -1.75 -11.19
C VAL A 215 6.10 -3.26 -11.25
N ILE A 216 5.16 -3.98 -11.85
CA ILE A 216 5.27 -5.40 -12.20
C ILE A 216 5.13 -5.53 -13.72
N ILE A 217 6.06 -6.25 -14.34
CA ILE A 217 6.10 -6.59 -15.76
C ILE A 217 6.14 -8.12 -15.89
N PRO A 218 4.99 -8.80 -16.04
CA PRO A 218 4.93 -10.23 -16.26
C PRO A 218 5.50 -10.62 -17.63
N LYS A 219 6.24 -11.73 -17.70
CA LYS A 219 6.77 -12.34 -18.92
C LYS A 219 6.79 -13.86 -18.80
N ASN A 220 5.69 -14.49 -19.17
CA ASN A 220 5.48 -15.96 -19.09
C ASN A 220 5.71 -16.50 -17.66
N LYS A 221 6.81 -17.24 -17.46
CA LYS A 221 7.19 -17.79 -16.14
C LYS A 221 7.94 -16.80 -15.26
N PHE A 222 8.44 -15.69 -15.82
CA PHE A 222 9.14 -14.66 -15.07
C PHE A 222 8.22 -13.47 -14.80
N GLU A 223 8.43 -12.78 -13.68
CA GLU A 223 7.88 -11.46 -13.39
C GLU A 223 9.05 -10.56 -13.01
N PHE A 224 9.23 -9.46 -13.73
CA PHE A 224 10.22 -8.45 -13.38
C PHE A 224 9.51 -7.34 -12.62
N SER A 225 10.15 -6.82 -11.58
CA SER A 225 9.62 -5.71 -10.79
C SER A 225 10.70 -4.72 -10.40
N ALA A 226 10.25 -3.50 -10.14
CA ALA A 226 11.05 -2.48 -9.49
C ALA A 226 10.17 -1.73 -8.50
N GLU A 227 10.70 -1.51 -7.30
CA GLU A 227 10.02 -0.80 -6.20
C GLU A 227 10.85 0.41 -5.80
N LEU A 228 10.20 1.52 -5.45
CA LEU A 228 10.80 2.72 -4.87
C LEU A 228 10.12 2.95 -3.52
N TYR A 229 10.88 3.06 -2.43
CA TYR A 229 10.30 2.88 -1.09
C TYR A 229 11.18 3.51 0.03
N GLY A 230 10.60 4.15 1.06
CA GLY A 230 11.31 4.41 2.34
C GLY A 230 11.23 5.79 3.03
N ASN A 231 11.46 5.79 4.37
CA ASN A 231 11.93 6.74 5.44
C ASN A 231 11.54 8.25 5.74
N PHE A 232 10.46 8.66 6.46
CA PHE A 232 10.15 10.07 6.94
C PHE A 232 9.97 9.97 8.43
N PHE A 233 10.33 11.02 9.16
CA PHE A 233 9.72 11.28 10.44
C PHE A 233 8.99 12.62 10.44
N LEU A 234 7.66 12.58 10.61
CA LEU A 234 6.86 13.74 11.02
C LEU A 234 7.31 14.20 12.41
N LYS A 235 7.67 13.21 13.23
CA LYS A 235 8.27 13.38 14.55
C LYS A 235 9.32 12.30 14.75
N ALA A 236 10.58 12.71 14.68
CA ALA A 236 11.71 11.79 14.77
C ALA A 236 11.85 11.23 16.20
N PRO A 237 12.37 10.00 16.32
CA PRO A 237 12.83 9.47 17.59
C PRO A 237 13.87 10.39 18.27
N PRO A 238 14.04 10.24 19.60
CA PRO A 238 15.14 10.86 20.34
C PRO A 238 16.49 10.66 19.67
N GLU A 239 17.45 11.50 20.01
CA GLU A 239 18.79 11.46 19.40
C GLU A 239 19.51 10.13 19.68
N SER A 240 19.20 9.54 20.84
CA SER A 240 19.66 8.25 21.32
C SER A 240 18.96 7.04 20.65
N ALA A 241 18.53 7.15 19.39
CA ALA A 241 17.79 6.12 18.66
C ALA A 241 18.48 5.81 17.33
N TYR A 242 18.73 4.53 17.05
CA TYR A 242 19.19 4.08 15.74
C TYR A 242 18.08 4.27 14.71
N SER A 243 18.45 4.41 13.44
CA SER A 243 17.49 4.44 12.34
C SER A 243 16.47 5.61 12.46
N ARG A 244 16.85 6.67 13.21
CA ARG A 244 16.06 7.91 13.35
C ARG A 244 16.24 8.87 12.17
N GLU A 245 17.17 8.56 11.27
CA GLU A 245 17.30 9.25 10.00
C GLU A 245 16.25 8.77 8.99
N ASN A 246 16.21 9.47 7.87
CA ASN A 246 15.31 9.18 6.75
C ASN A 246 16.03 8.30 5.69
N TYR A 247 15.32 7.65 4.76
CA TYR A 247 15.93 6.80 3.72
C TYR A 247 15.05 6.69 2.47
N LEU A 248 15.66 6.39 1.32
CA LEU A 248 14.96 5.94 0.12
C LEU A 248 15.74 4.83 -0.56
N TYR A 249 15.07 3.73 -0.91
CA TYR A 249 15.62 2.61 -1.67
C TYR A 249 14.91 2.47 -3.01
N ILE A 250 15.68 1.99 -4.00
CA ILE A 250 15.14 1.31 -5.18
C ILE A 250 15.42 -0.20 -5.04
N SER A 251 14.44 -1.03 -5.35
CA SER A 251 14.51 -2.49 -5.28
C SER A 251 14.08 -3.14 -6.60
N PRO A 252 14.99 -3.30 -7.57
CA PRO A 252 14.79 -4.22 -8.68
C PRO A 252 14.71 -5.67 -8.19
N ALA A 253 13.80 -6.45 -8.75
CA ALA A 253 13.65 -7.88 -8.47
C ALA A 253 13.16 -8.66 -9.70
N ALA A 254 13.42 -9.97 -9.68
CA ALA A 254 12.90 -10.94 -10.62
C ALA A 254 12.30 -12.13 -9.86
N SER A 255 11.09 -12.53 -10.23
CA SER A 255 10.41 -13.70 -9.70
C SER A 255 10.23 -14.77 -10.78
N TYR A 256 10.39 -16.04 -10.41
CA TYR A 256 10.20 -17.19 -11.27
C TYR A 256 9.09 -18.11 -10.72
N LYS A 257 8.06 -18.32 -11.55
CA LYS A 257 6.93 -19.22 -11.29
C LYS A 257 7.36 -20.66 -11.56
N LEU A 258 7.86 -21.36 -10.53
CA LEU A 258 8.25 -22.77 -10.66
C LEU A 258 7.02 -23.65 -10.89
N THR A 259 5.92 -23.38 -10.18
CA THR A 259 4.63 -24.05 -10.34
C THR A 259 3.49 -23.03 -10.27
N ARG A 260 2.22 -23.48 -10.40
CA ARG A 260 1.04 -22.63 -10.16
C ARG A 260 0.88 -22.19 -8.71
N TRP A 261 1.52 -22.90 -7.78
CA TRP A 261 1.38 -22.70 -6.34
C TRP A 261 2.67 -22.25 -5.67
N MET A 262 3.79 -22.18 -6.39
CA MET A 262 5.07 -21.74 -5.83
C MET A 262 5.85 -20.85 -6.81
N SER A 263 6.32 -19.71 -6.32
CA SER A 263 7.28 -18.85 -7.01
C SER A 263 8.45 -18.47 -6.10
N LEU A 264 9.62 -18.31 -6.72
CA LEU A 264 10.85 -17.86 -6.08
C LEU A 264 11.12 -16.42 -6.53
N SER A 265 11.54 -15.54 -5.64
CA SER A 265 11.87 -14.14 -5.93
C SER A 265 13.27 -13.81 -5.45
N LEU A 266 14.06 -13.15 -6.30
CA LEU A 266 15.36 -12.58 -5.97
C LEU A 266 15.36 -11.09 -6.32
N GLY A 267 15.88 -10.25 -5.43
CA GLY A 267 16.03 -8.82 -5.68
C GLY A 267 17.17 -8.21 -4.86
N ALA A 268 17.40 -6.92 -5.06
CA ALA A 268 18.40 -6.17 -4.30
C ALA A 268 17.86 -4.80 -3.94
N ASP A 269 17.94 -4.43 -2.66
CA ASP A 269 17.69 -3.05 -2.22
C ASP A 269 18.95 -2.22 -2.45
N LEU A 270 18.83 -1.06 -3.09
CA LEU A 270 19.91 -0.10 -3.26
C LEU A 270 19.48 1.25 -2.68
N ARG A 271 20.17 1.75 -1.66
CA ARG A 271 19.81 3.04 -1.04
C ARG A 271 20.24 4.18 -1.96
N ILE A 272 19.31 5.08 -2.27
CA ILE A 272 19.54 6.23 -3.15
C ILE A 272 19.51 7.58 -2.42
N LEU A 273 18.85 7.69 -1.27
CA LEU A 273 18.87 8.90 -0.43
C LEU A 273 19.37 8.63 1.00
N ASN A 274 19.99 9.66 1.55
CA ASN A 274 20.45 9.84 2.93
C ASN A 274 21.33 8.70 3.50
N SER A 275 22.65 8.92 3.40
CA SER A 275 23.69 8.08 4.01
C SER A 275 24.20 8.59 5.38
N LYS A 276 23.66 9.69 5.89
CA LYS A 276 24.12 10.28 7.15
C LYS A 276 23.37 9.70 8.35
N ASP A 277 24.13 9.02 9.19
CA ASP A 277 23.73 8.66 10.55
C ASP A 277 23.36 9.94 11.35
N LYS A 278 22.21 9.90 12.03
CA LYS A 278 21.71 10.99 12.89
C LYS A 278 21.62 10.57 14.37
N THR A 279 22.11 9.39 14.71
CA THR A 279 22.14 8.84 16.07
C THR A 279 23.24 9.50 16.89
N LEU A 280 22.91 9.88 18.12
CA LEU A 280 23.85 10.39 19.10
C LEU A 280 24.47 9.21 19.86
N TYR A 281 25.80 9.12 19.82
CA TYR A 281 26.57 8.05 20.47
C TYR A 281 27.34 8.53 21.69
N ALA A 282 27.55 7.63 22.64
CA ALA A 282 28.53 7.82 23.72
C ALA A 282 29.92 8.13 23.12
N PRO A 283 30.73 9.02 23.74
CA PRO A 283 30.57 9.58 25.08
C PRO A 283 29.73 10.85 25.17
N ALA A 284 28.98 11.24 24.13
CA ALA A 284 28.07 12.39 24.24
C ALA A 284 26.99 12.13 25.30
N VAL A 285 26.58 13.18 26.02
CA VAL A 285 25.53 13.10 27.05
C VAL A 285 24.23 12.58 26.44
N ALA A 286 23.62 11.57 27.07
CA ALA A 286 22.45 10.83 26.58
C ALA A 286 22.65 10.05 25.26
N GLY A 287 23.88 9.92 24.74
CA GLY A 287 24.20 9.09 23.59
C GLY A 287 24.22 7.59 23.92
N ILE A 288 23.89 6.74 22.94
CA ILE A 288 23.88 5.28 23.11
C ILE A 288 25.24 4.64 22.82
N PRO A 289 25.54 3.43 23.33
CA PRO A 289 26.74 2.70 22.95
C PRO A 289 26.79 2.50 21.43
N ARG A 290 27.95 2.73 20.81
CA ARG A 290 28.10 2.48 19.38
C ARG A 290 28.47 1.03 19.14
N THR A 291 27.58 0.26 18.53
CA THR A 291 27.85 -1.15 18.16
C THR A 291 28.51 -1.31 16.80
N LEU A 292 28.28 -0.35 15.89
CA LEU A 292 28.88 -0.32 14.56
C LEU A 292 30.19 0.47 14.54
N ALA A 293 31.10 0.12 13.62
CA ALA A 293 32.34 0.86 13.41
C ALA A 293 32.10 2.33 13.00
N SER A 294 33.09 3.19 13.21
CA SER A 294 32.93 4.65 13.34
C SER A 294 32.40 5.42 12.11
N ALA A 295 32.29 4.76 10.95
CA ALA A 295 31.81 5.34 9.70
C ALA A 295 30.51 4.70 9.15
N GLN A 296 29.95 3.68 9.82
CA GLN A 296 28.78 2.97 9.29
C GLN A 296 27.46 3.69 9.61
N PRO A 297 26.52 3.82 8.65
CA PRO A 297 25.18 4.37 8.86
C PRO A 297 24.17 3.33 9.38
N ASN A 298 23.07 3.77 10.00
CA ASN A 298 22.06 2.85 10.55
C ASN A 298 21.20 2.16 9.49
N TYR A 299 21.30 2.55 8.22
CA TYR A 299 20.64 1.88 7.12
C TYR A 299 21.67 1.32 6.14
N ALA A 300 21.52 0.04 5.78
CA ALA A 300 22.43 -0.66 4.88
C ALA A 300 22.50 0.02 3.51
N GLY A 301 23.71 0.19 2.95
CA GLY A 301 23.88 0.80 1.62
C GLY A 301 23.21 0.00 0.50
N TRP A 302 23.23 -1.33 0.64
CA TRP A 302 22.55 -2.29 -0.22
C TRP A 302 22.01 -3.46 0.62
N ARG A 303 21.08 -4.25 0.10
CA ARG A 303 20.68 -5.56 0.67
C ARG A 303 20.38 -6.53 -0.47
N LEU A 304 20.57 -7.82 -0.26
CA LEU A 304 20.04 -8.88 -1.13
C LEU A 304 18.77 -9.46 -0.51
N ASN A 305 17.75 -9.63 -1.33
CA ASN A 305 16.41 -10.08 -0.95
C ASN A 305 16.10 -11.41 -1.62
N PHE A 306 15.73 -12.42 -0.83
CA PHE A 306 15.22 -13.68 -1.32
C PHE A 306 13.79 -13.90 -0.77
N GLY A 307 12.95 -14.55 -1.56
CA GLY A 307 11.61 -14.91 -1.12
C GLY A 307 11.07 -16.14 -1.83
N THR A 308 10.21 -16.87 -1.12
CA THR A 308 9.45 -18.00 -1.65
C THR A 308 7.99 -17.77 -1.31
N HIS A 309 7.15 -17.67 -2.33
CA HIS A 309 5.70 -17.51 -2.20
C HIS A 309 5.00 -18.83 -2.48
N PHE A 310 3.99 -19.14 -1.67
CA PHE A 310 3.20 -20.36 -1.69
C PHE A 310 1.71 -20.03 -1.72
N SER A 311 0.96 -20.61 -2.66
CA SER A 311 -0.52 -20.65 -2.63
C SER A 311 -0.96 -21.93 -1.93
N LEU A 312 -1.24 -21.84 -0.63
CA LEU A 312 -1.61 -22.99 0.21
C LEU A 312 -3.06 -23.44 -0.03
N LEU A 313 -3.97 -22.49 -0.25
CA LEU A 313 -5.36 -22.73 -0.63
C LEU A 313 -5.80 -21.84 -1.79
N PRO A 314 -6.66 -22.33 -2.71
CA PRO A 314 -7.21 -23.69 -2.77
C PRO A 314 -6.20 -24.72 -3.33
N THR A 315 -6.19 -25.92 -2.73
CA THR A 315 -5.33 -27.06 -3.15
C THR A 315 -5.56 -27.54 -4.58
N LYS A 316 -6.67 -27.13 -5.21
CA LYS A 316 -6.93 -27.35 -6.65
C LYS A 316 -5.77 -26.85 -7.53
N MET A 317 -5.06 -25.79 -7.12
CA MET A 317 -3.89 -25.26 -7.87
C MET A 317 -2.72 -26.25 -7.99
N TYR A 318 -2.66 -27.27 -7.13
CA TYR A 318 -1.61 -28.29 -7.17
C TYR A 318 -1.76 -29.26 -8.36
N ARG A 319 -2.97 -29.37 -8.95
CA ARG A 319 -3.25 -30.25 -10.10
C ARG A 319 -3.08 -29.47 -11.41
N PRO A 320 -2.22 -29.92 -12.34
CA PRO A 320 -2.00 -29.24 -13.61
C PRO A 320 -3.10 -29.57 -14.64
N ASN A 321 -4.32 -29.05 -14.43
CA ASN A 321 -5.36 -29.12 -15.45
C ASN A 321 -5.40 -27.83 -16.29
N HIS A 322 -5.37 -27.95 -17.62
CA HIS A 322 -5.48 -26.80 -18.52
C HIS A 322 -6.92 -26.26 -18.60
N ARG A 323 -7.91 -27.16 -18.44
CA ARG A 323 -9.34 -26.85 -18.49
C ARG A 323 -9.76 -25.87 -17.38
N ASP A 324 -9.20 -26.01 -16.19
CA ASP A 324 -9.54 -25.19 -15.02
C ASP A 324 -9.16 -23.71 -15.21
N VAL A 325 -8.07 -23.42 -15.93
CA VAL A 325 -7.68 -22.02 -16.26
C VAL A 325 -8.71 -21.42 -17.22
N LEU A 326 -9.13 -22.17 -18.24
CA LEU A 326 -10.14 -21.70 -19.19
C LEU A 326 -11.50 -21.52 -18.53
N LEU A 327 -11.88 -22.41 -17.61
CA LEU A 327 -13.11 -22.29 -16.80
C LEU A 327 -13.05 -21.04 -15.91
N GLN A 328 -11.96 -20.79 -15.19
CA GLN A 328 -11.83 -19.59 -14.35
C GLN A 328 -11.83 -18.30 -15.18
N LYS A 329 -11.20 -18.31 -16.37
CA LYS A 329 -11.27 -17.19 -17.33
C LYS A 329 -12.69 -17.00 -17.88
N ALA A 330 -13.48 -18.07 -18.03
CA ALA A 330 -14.88 -18.00 -18.45
C ALA A 330 -15.82 -17.52 -17.34
N GLU A 331 -15.64 -17.97 -16.10
CA GLU A 331 -16.42 -17.55 -14.92
C GLU A 331 -16.28 -16.04 -14.67
N ASN A 332 -15.04 -15.52 -14.60
CA ASN A 332 -14.78 -14.09 -14.43
C ASN A 332 -15.38 -13.25 -15.56
N ARG A 333 -15.40 -13.77 -16.80
CA ARG A 333 -16.06 -13.12 -17.94
C ARG A 333 -17.58 -13.16 -17.80
N ARG A 334 -18.16 -14.26 -17.34
CA ARG A 334 -19.61 -14.41 -17.18
C ARG A 334 -20.17 -13.47 -16.11
N GLU A 335 -19.49 -13.36 -14.97
CA GLU A 335 -19.85 -12.40 -13.91
C GLU A 335 -19.80 -10.95 -14.43
N LEU A 336 -18.77 -10.60 -15.22
CA LEU A 336 -18.70 -9.30 -15.88
C LEU A 336 -19.87 -9.07 -16.84
N PHE A 337 -20.18 -10.03 -17.72
CA PHE A 337 -21.30 -9.90 -18.67
C PHE A 337 -22.66 -9.81 -17.97
N GLU A 338 -22.92 -10.65 -16.96
CA GLU A 338 -24.15 -10.59 -16.16
C GLU A 338 -24.31 -9.21 -15.49
N LYS A 339 -23.21 -8.62 -15.01
CA LYS A 339 -23.22 -7.28 -14.41
C LYS A 339 -23.38 -6.16 -15.45
N ILE A 340 -22.72 -6.23 -16.60
CA ILE A 340 -22.92 -5.27 -17.71
C ILE A 340 -24.37 -5.29 -18.17
N ILE A 341 -24.98 -6.48 -18.35
CA ILE A 341 -26.39 -6.60 -18.73
C ILE A 341 -27.30 -6.01 -17.65
N ARG A 342 -26.99 -6.20 -16.35
CA ARG A 342 -27.74 -5.59 -15.25
C ARG A 342 -27.59 -4.06 -15.21
N GLU A 343 -26.39 -3.53 -15.47
CA GLU A 343 -26.13 -2.09 -15.54
C GLU A 343 -26.77 -1.45 -16.77
N GLN A 344 -26.74 -2.10 -17.93
CA GLN A 344 -27.48 -1.65 -19.13
C GLN A 344 -28.99 -1.58 -18.87
N ARG A 345 -29.58 -2.65 -18.34
CA ARG A 345 -31.03 -2.66 -18.00
C ARG A 345 -31.39 -1.59 -16.98
N ALA A 346 -30.53 -1.33 -15.99
CA ALA A 346 -30.72 -0.25 -15.04
C ALA A 346 -30.68 1.13 -15.74
N THR A 347 -29.72 1.36 -16.64
CA THR A 347 -29.62 2.59 -17.44
C THR A 347 -30.83 2.77 -18.36
N GLU A 348 -31.25 1.74 -19.10
CA GLU A 348 -32.45 1.75 -19.94
C GLU A 348 -33.71 2.09 -19.13
N SER A 349 -33.85 1.51 -17.92
CA SER A 349 -34.98 1.84 -17.04
C SER A 349 -34.94 3.28 -16.53
N ALA A 350 -33.77 3.82 -16.24
CA ALA A 350 -33.59 5.21 -15.81
C ALA A 350 -33.81 6.21 -16.96
N GLU A 351 -33.43 5.87 -18.19
CA GLU A 351 -33.73 6.66 -19.39
C GLU A 351 -35.24 6.68 -19.68
N ALA A 352 -35.93 5.54 -19.57
CA ALA A 352 -37.38 5.47 -19.71
C ALA A 352 -38.13 6.29 -18.62
N GLU A 353 -37.62 6.29 -17.38
CA GLU A 353 -38.18 7.12 -16.30
C GLU A 353 -37.91 8.62 -16.53
N LEU A 354 -36.72 8.99 -17.05
CA LEU A 354 -36.41 10.36 -17.46
C LEU A 354 -37.29 10.85 -18.63
N GLU A 355 -37.56 10.00 -19.62
CA GLU A 355 -38.51 10.28 -20.70
C GLU A 355 -39.92 10.55 -20.15
N ARG A 356 -40.37 9.72 -19.20
CA ARG A 356 -41.66 9.91 -18.53
C ARG A 356 -41.71 11.22 -17.75
N ILE A 357 -40.68 11.56 -16.98
CA ILE A 357 -40.60 12.83 -16.23
C ILE A 357 -40.60 14.03 -17.19
N LYS A 358 -39.89 13.95 -18.33
CA LYS A 358 -39.97 14.99 -19.39
C LYS A 358 -41.38 15.12 -19.96
N ALA A 359 -42.05 14.00 -20.24
CA ALA A 359 -43.42 14.00 -20.77
C ALA A 359 -44.44 14.57 -19.76
N GLU A 360 -44.31 14.23 -18.47
CA GLU A 360 -45.13 14.80 -17.40
C GLU A 360 -44.87 16.31 -17.23
N ARG A 361 -43.60 16.75 -17.29
CA ARG A 361 -43.24 18.17 -17.28
C ARG A 361 -43.86 18.95 -18.45
N VAL A 362 -43.80 18.41 -19.68
CA VAL A 362 -44.42 19.03 -20.87
C VAL A 362 -45.94 19.09 -20.77
N ARG A 363 -46.60 18.14 -20.09
CA ARG A 363 -48.04 18.22 -19.78
C ARG A 363 -48.32 19.31 -18.75
N ALA A 364 -47.57 19.36 -17.66
CA ALA A 364 -47.72 20.37 -16.62
C ALA A 364 -47.48 21.80 -17.15
N GLU A 365 -46.48 22.00 -18.01
CA GLU A 365 -46.24 23.30 -18.67
C GLU A 365 -47.41 23.70 -19.58
N LYS A 366 -48.02 22.76 -20.33
CA LYS A 366 -49.23 23.01 -21.14
C LYS A 366 -50.48 23.30 -20.29
N GLU A 367 -50.64 22.63 -19.15
CA GLU A 367 -51.73 22.91 -18.21
C GLU A 367 -51.56 24.28 -17.54
N LEU A 368 -50.35 24.64 -17.12
CA LEU A 368 -50.02 25.96 -16.60
C LEU A 368 -50.28 27.06 -17.64
N GLU A 369 -49.91 26.84 -18.91
CA GLU A 369 -50.19 27.80 -19.98
C GLU A 369 -51.71 27.93 -20.24
N ARG A 370 -52.46 26.83 -20.16
CA ARG A 370 -53.93 26.83 -20.29
C ARG A 370 -54.59 27.57 -19.13
N LEU A 371 -54.19 27.30 -17.89
CA LEU A 371 -54.65 28.01 -16.69
C LEU A 371 -54.32 29.51 -16.78
N ARG A 372 -53.13 29.86 -17.26
CA ARG A 372 -52.72 31.26 -17.47
C ARG A 372 -53.59 31.96 -18.51
N ARG A 373 -53.94 31.32 -19.62
CA ARG A 373 -54.88 31.90 -20.61
C ARG A 373 -56.30 32.07 -20.08
N ILE A 374 -56.76 31.18 -19.19
CA ILE A 374 -58.05 31.33 -18.51
C ILE A 374 -58.00 32.54 -17.58
N LEU A 375 -57.02 32.61 -16.68
CA LEU A 375 -56.79 33.74 -15.77
C LEU A 375 -56.63 35.08 -16.50
N GLU A 376 -55.85 35.15 -17.59
CA GLU A 376 -55.69 36.38 -18.40
C GLU A 376 -56.94 36.73 -19.22
N GLY A 377 -57.81 35.75 -19.52
CA GLY A 377 -59.11 35.95 -20.17
C GLY A 377 -60.16 36.50 -19.20
N ASP A 378 -60.23 35.94 -18.00
CA ASP A 378 -61.14 36.36 -16.94
C ASP A 378 -60.73 37.75 -16.40
N LEU A 379 -59.43 38.01 -16.16
CA LEU A 379 -58.95 39.36 -15.81
C LEU A 379 -59.38 40.43 -16.84
N LYS A 380 -59.43 40.08 -18.13
CA LYS A 380 -59.85 40.99 -19.20
C LYS A 380 -61.35 41.22 -19.23
N LYS A 381 -62.17 40.26 -18.79
CA LYS A 381 -63.61 40.45 -18.58
C LYS A 381 -63.85 41.37 -17.40
N ASP A 382 -63.26 41.08 -16.25
CA ASP A 382 -63.41 41.88 -15.03
C ASP A 382 -62.97 43.34 -15.27
N LEU A 383 -61.85 43.56 -15.97
CA LEU A 383 -61.39 44.89 -16.38
C LEU A 383 -62.27 45.58 -17.44
N GLN A 384 -63.08 44.85 -18.21
CA GLN A 384 -64.06 45.42 -19.14
C GLN A 384 -65.39 45.75 -18.43
N GLU A 385 -65.81 44.95 -17.45
CA GLU A 385 -67.01 45.19 -16.65
C GLU A 385 -66.79 46.39 -15.71
N MET A 386 -65.67 46.45 -14.97
CA MET A 386 -65.29 47.64 -14.18
C MET A 386 -65.15 48.93 -15.02
N LYS A 387 -64.83 48.82 -16.32
CA LYS A 387 -64.77 49.97 -17.25
C LYS A 387 -66.14 50.36 -17.84
N LYS A 388 -67.15 49.50 -17.75
CA LYS A 388 -68.55 49.84 -18.05
C LYS A 388 -69.23 50.47 -16.86
N GLU A 389 -68.96 49.99 -15.65
CA GLU A 389 -69.53 50.56 -14.41
C GLU A 389 -69.02 51.98 -14.14
N ASN A 390 -67.72 52.27 -14.38
CA ASN A 390 -67.16 53.63 -14.28
C ASN A 390 -67.52 54.58 -15.46
N LYS A 391 -68.59 54.28 -16.21
CA LYS A 391 -69.08 55.11 -17.34
C LYS A 391 -70.56 55.47 -17.28
N ASN A 392 -71.24 55.06 -16.21
CA ASN A 392 -72.52 55.62 -15.76
C ASN A 392 -72.27 56.55 -14.56
#